data_AF-A0A7C6F5Q6-F1
#
_entry.id   AF-A0A7C6F5Q6-F1
#
_cell.length_a   1.000
_cell.length_b   1.000
_cell.length_c   1.000
_cell.angle_alpha   90.00
_cell.angle_beta   90.00
_cell.angle_gamma   90.00
#
_symmetry.space_group_name_H-M   'P 1'
#
loop_
_entity.id
_entity.type
_entity.pdbx_description
1 polymer ?
#
loop_
_entity_poly.entity_id
_entity_poly.type
_entity_poly.pdbx_seq_one_letter_code
_entity_poly.pdbx_strand_id
1 'polypeptide(L)'
;MTQAARRTDPRDVRKDASMIKQKEMMANHYERLSRVAQTGEGKVAATFVPGNLNELIMCFDLVNNLPEVNAIQSGLRKQSGGYVMDAEKAGHSEDVCTYVKSDIGMMARGNIGPHGKKLPDPDVLLLSY
;
A
#
# COMPACT_ATOMS: atom_id res chain seq x y z
N MET A 1 15.63 24.67 -33.75
CA MET A 1 16.07 23.30 -33.43
C MET A 1 16.08 23.15 -31.92
N THR A 2 15.05 22.54 -31.35
CA THR A 2 14.94 22.31 -29.90
C THR A 2 15.74 21.06 -29.58
N GLN A 3 16.82 21.19 -28.82
CA GLN A 3 17.66 20.07 -28.40
C GLN A 3 16.83 19.19 -27.45
N ALA A 4 16.54 17.95 -27.85
CA ALA A 4 15.83 17.00 -27.01
C ALA A 4 16.63 16.78 -25.72
N ALA A 5 15.98 16.95 -24.56
CA ALA A 5 16.61 16.74 -23.26
C ALA A 5 17.19 15.32 -23.20
N ARG A 6 18.50 15.22 -22.91
CA ARG A 6 19.20 13.95 -22.76
C ARG A 6 18.54 13.15 -21.64
N ARG A 7 17.97 11.99 -21.98
CA ARG A 7 17.28 11.11 -21.03
C ARG A 7 18.32 10.52 -20.07
N THR A 8 18.25 10.88 -18.79
CA THR A 8 19.13 10.35 -17.75
C THR A 8 18.90 8.85 -17.58
N ASP A 9 19.98 8.06 -17.52
CA ASP A 9 19.86 6.63 -17.23
C ASP A 9 19.37 6.46 -15.77
N PRO A 10 18.29 5.71 -15.51
CA PRO A 10 17.80 5.46 -14.16
C PRO A 10 18.85 4.87 -13.21
N ARG A 11 19.88 4.18 -13.75
CA ARG A 11 20.99 3.60 -12.99
C ARG A 11 21.97 4.65 -12.47
N ASP A 12 22.02 5.82 -13.11
CA ASP A 12 22.91 6.92 -12.73
C ASP A 12 22.28 7.83 -11.64
N VAL A 13 21.03 7.56 -11.26
CA VAL A 13 20.33 8.30 -10.21
C VAL A 13 20.93 7.96 -8.84
N ARG A 14 21.68 8.91 -8.28
CA ARG A 14 22.17 8.83 -6.90
C ARG A 14 21.05 9.15 -5.94
N LYS A 15 20.70 8.18 -5.08
CA LYS A 15 19.74 8.38 -4.00
C LYS A 15 20.46 8.95 -2.79
N ASP A 16 19.83 9.93 -2.13
CA ASP A 16 20.32 10.37 -0.83
C ASP A 16 20.07 9.31 0.26
N ALA A 17 20.72 9.49 1.41
CA ALA A 17 20.60 8.57 2.54
C ALA A 17 19.16 8.48 3.07
N SER A 18 18.38 9.55 2.99
CA SER A 18 17.00 9.59 3.48
C SER A 18 16.06 8.74 2.60
N MET A 19 16.25 8.78 1.28
CA MET A 19 15.51 7.95 0.32
C MET A 19 15.78 6.46 0.54
N ILE A 20 17.03 6.11 0.81
CA ILE A 20 17.42 4.73 1.14
C ILE A 20 16.73 4.30 2.43
N LYS A 21 16.82 5.13 3.48
CA LYS A 21 16.19 4.85 4.77
C LYS A 21 14.68 4.68 4.68
N GLN A 22 13.99 5.56 3.95
CA GLN A 22 12.54 5.47 3.73
C GLN A 22 12.17 4.16 3.03
N LYS A 23 12.93 3.77 1.99
CA LYS A 23 12.71 2.50 1.28
C LYS A 23 12.89 1.28 2.20
N GLU A 24 13.91 1.29 3.05
CA GLU A 24 14.14 0.25 4.05
C GLU A 24 12.99 0.18 5.07
N MET A 25 12.54 1.33 5.58
CA MET A 25 11.43 1.39 6.53
C MET A 25 10.15 0.80 5.93
N MET A 26 9.81 1.16 4.69
CA MET A 26 8.66 0.60 4.00
C MET A 26 8.80 -0.91 3.76
N ALA A 27 9.97 -1.37 3.32
CA ALA A 27 10.22 -2.79 3.09
C ALA A 27 10.09 -3.62 4.37
N ASN A 28 10.69 -3.15 5.47
CA ASN A 28 10.60 -3.81 6.77
C ASN A 28 9.16 -3.83 7.30
N HIS A 29 8.38 -2.79 7.04
CA HIS A 29 6.98 -2.73 7.41
C HIS A 29 6.13 -3.77 6.64
N TYR A 30 6.31 -3.88 5.32
CA TYR A 30 5.65 -4.92 4.52
C TYR A 30 6.08 -6.35 4.92
N GLU A 31 7.35 -6.53 5.30
CA GLU A 31 7.79 -7.83 5.82
C GLU A 31 7.12 -8.16 7.15
N ARG A 32 6.98 -7.17 8.06
CA ARG A 32 6.23 -7.34 9.30
C ARG A 32 4.78 -7.74 9.05
N LEU A 33 4.08 -7.09 8.11
CA LEU A 33 2.72 -7.47 7.71
C LEU A 33 2.65 -8.90 7.16
N SER A 34 3.63 -9.28 6.33
CA SER A 34 3.71 -10.62 5.74
C SER A 34 3.92 -11.69 6.80
N ARG A 35 4.74 -11.41 7.81
CA ARG A 35 4.95 -12.31 8.95
C ARG A 35 3.66 -12.52 9.73
N VAL A 36 2.93 -11.45 10.05
CA VAL A 36 1.63 -11.56 10.74
C VAL A 36 0.66 -12.42 9.93
N ALA A 37 0.59 -12.21 8.61
CA ALA A 37 -0.26 -13.00 7.72
C ALA A 37 0.10 -14.50 7.70
N GLN A 38 1.37 -14.85 7.90
CA GLN A 38 1.87 -16.22 7.85
C GLN A 38 1.78 -16.94 9.21
N THR A 39 2.09 -16.24 10.29
CA THR A 39 2.20 -16.85 11.64
C THR A 39 0.97 -16.62 12.50
N GLY A 40 0.14 -15.61 12.18
CA GLY A 40 -0.94 -15.15 13.05
C GLY A 40 -0.45 -14.43 14.31
N GLU A 41 0.85 -14.19 14.46
CA GLU A 41 1.44 -13.52 15.61
C GLU A 41 1.38 -12.00 15.47
N GLY A 42 0.49 -11.39 16.23
CA GLY A 42 0.24 -9.95 16.23
C GLY A 42 -1.16 -9.63 15.72
N LYS A 43 -1.61 -8.41 15.99
CA LYS A 43 -2.92 -7.91 15.59
C LYS A 43 -2.77 -6.75 14.62
N VAL A 44 -3.62 -6.69 13.61
CA VAL A 44 -3.50 -5.71 12.51
C VAL A 44 -4.60 -4.66 12.63
N ALA A 45 -4.21 -3.39 12.62
CA ALA A 45 -5.13 -2.28 12.43
C ALA A 45 -5.07 -1.85 10.96
N ALA A 46 -6.21 -1.72 10.27
CA ALA A 46 -6.27 -1.05 8.99
C ALA A 46 -6.82 0.38 9.17
N THR A 47 -6.10 1.37 8.65
CA THR A 47 -6.49 2.78 8.70
C THR A 47 -6.12 3.50 7.42
N PHE A 48 -6.92 4.48 7.01
CA PHE A 48 -6.59 5.37 5.90
C PHE A 48 -5.65 6.49 6.38
N VAL A 49 -4.92 7.12 5.46
CA VAL A 49 -3.86 8.07 5.82
C VAL A 49 -4.40 9.37 6.48
N PRO A 50 -5.55 9.94 6.07
CA PRO A 50 -6.12 11.10 6.74
C PRO A 50 -6.42 10.80 8.21
N GLY A 51 -5.80 11.57 9.11
CA GLY A 51 -5.95 11.38 10.56
C GLY A 51 -4.95 10.41 11.19
N ASN A 52 -3.84 10.06 10.51
CA ASN A 52 -2.76 9.16 10.94
C ASN A 52 -2.68 8.90 12.47
N LEU A 53 -3.12 7.71 12.89
CA LEU A 53 -3.14 7.26 14.28
C LEU A 53 -1.98 6.30 14.62
N ASN A 54 -0.88 6.33 13.84
CA ASN A 54 0.21 5.37 13.96
C ASN A 54 0.77 5.26 15.38
N GLU A 55 1.01 6.38 16.05
CA GLU A 55 1.54 6.43 17.40
C GLU A 55 0.62 5.71 18.39
N LEU A 56 -0.70 5.90 18.27
CA LEU A 56 -1.68 5.19 19.09
C LEU A 56 -1.71 3.69 18.78
N ILE A 57 -1.73 3.31 17.50
CA ILE A 57 -1.69 1.91 17.05
C ILE A 57 -0.45 1.21 17.62
N MET A 58 0.71 1.89 17.60
CA MET A 58 1.96 1.37 18.12
C MET A 58 1.94 1.17 19.65
N CYS A 59 1.25 2.02 20.41
CA CYS A 59 1.11 1.84 21.87
C CYS A 59 0.34 0.57 22.26
N PHE A 60 -0.42 -0.03 21.34
CA PHE A 60 -1.15 -1.28 21.55
C PHE A 60 -0.50 -2.48 20.86
N ASP A 61 0.76 -2.36 20.44
CA ASP A 61 1.51 -3.40 19.72
C ASP A 61 0.85 -3.88 18.42
N LEU A 62 -0.09 -3.11 17.89
CA LEU A 62 -0.77 -3.41 16.63
C LEU A 62 0.17 -3.13 15.45
N VAL A 63 0.04 -3.93 14.39
CA VAL A 63 0.71 -3.68 13.12
C VAL A 63 -0.22 -2.87 12.24
N ASN A 64 0.22 -1.68 11.84
CA ASN A 64 -0.60 -0.85 10.96
C ASN A 64 -0.59 -1.40 9.52
N ASN A 65 -1.74 -1.41 8.86
CA ASN A 65 -1.89 -1.62 7.43
C ASN A 65 -2.59 -0.39 6.84
N LEU A 66 -2.08 0.15 5.75
CA LEU A 66 -2.55 1.40 5.16
C LEU A 66 -3.10 1.13 3.74
N PRO A 67 -4.40 0.85 3.57
CA PRO A 67 -5.01 0.56 2.26
C PRO A 67 -4.69 1.60 1.18
N GLU A 68 -4.73 2.89 1.53
CA GLU A 68 -4.36 3.98 0.62
C GLU A 68 -2.91 3.89 0.14
N VAL A 69 -1.97 3.63 1.05
CA VAL A 69 -0.56 3.46 0.68
C VAL A 69 -0.39 2.21 -0.19
N ASN A 70 -1.09 1.12 0.11
CA ASN A 70 -1.08 -0.09 -0.71
C ASN A 70 -1.57 0.19 -2.14
N ALA A 71 -2.66 0.96 -2.28
CA ALA A 71 -3.21 1.36 -3.56
C ALA A 71 -2.22 2.26 -4.34
N ILE A 72 -1.60 3.25 -3.69
CA ILE A 72 -0.57 4.11 -4.31
C ILE A 72 0.63 3.27 -4.77
N GLN A 73 1.15 2.39 -3.92
CA GLN A 73 2.28 1.52 -4.25
C GLN A 73 1.95 0.56 -5.41
N SER A 74 0.72 0.03 -5.44
CA SER A 74 0.22 -0.76 -6.57
C SER A 74 0.09 0.08 -7.84
N GLY A 75 -0.34 1.33 -7.72
CA GLY A 75 -0.40 2.30 -8.83
C GLY A 75 0.97 2.60 -9.42
N LEU A 76 1.98 2.85 -8.58
CA LEU A 76 3.38 3.05 -9.01
C LEU A 76 3.93 1.82 -9.76
N ARG A 77 3.39 0.62 -9.48
CA ARG A 77 3.73 -0.64 -10.14
C ARG A 77 2.82 -0.98 -11.33
N LYS A 78 1.89 -0.09 -11.68
CA LYS A 78 0.89 -0.28 -12.76
C LYS A 78 -0.04 -1.49 -12.54
N GLN A 79 -0.30 -1.84 -11.28
CA GLN A 79 -1.18 -2.94 -10.89
C GLN A 79 -2.61 -2.47 -10.58
N SER A 80 -2.78 -1.24 -10.06
CA SER A 80 -4.06 -0.74 -9.57
C SER A 80 -5.16 -0.67 -10.64
N GLY A 81 -4.82 -0.42 -11.91
CA GLY A 81 -5.83 -0.35 -12.99
C GLY A 81 -6.64 -1.63 -13.13
N GLY A 82 -5.99 -2.79 -12.99
CA GLY A 82 -6.68 -4.08 -12.98
C GLY A 82 -7.61 -4.25 -11.79
N TYR A 83 -7.16 -3.81 -10.61
CA TYR A 83 -7.96 -3.88 -9.38
C TYR A 83 -9.19 -2.96 -9.45
N VAL A 84 -9.03 -1.73 -9.93
CA VAL A 84 -10.13 -0.77 -10.09
C VAL A 84 -11.20 -1.32 -11.04
N MET A 85 -10.80 -1.87 -12.20
CA MET A 85 -11.74 -2.48 -13.14
C MET A 85 -12.51 -3.65 -12.54
N ASP A 86 -11.86 -4.47 -11.70
CA ASP A 86 -12.53 -5.60 -11.06
C ASP A 86 -13.51 -5.14 -9.98
N ALA A 87 -13.19 -4.08 -9.23
CA ALA A 87 -14.13 -3.47 -8.29
C ALA A 87 -15.34 -2.85 -9.01
N GLU A 88 -15.13 -2.18 -10.15
CA GLU A 88 -16.23 -1.62 -10.95
C GLU A 88 -17.13 -2.72 -11.53
N LYS A 89 -16.55 -3.81 -12.03
CA LYS A 89 -17.32 -4.99 -12.47
C LYS A 89 -18.09 -5.65 -11.33
N ALA A 90 -17.59 -5.55 -10.09
CA ALA A 90 -18.28 -6.01 -8.89
C ALA A 90 -19.40 -5.06 -8.43
N GLY A 91 -19.63 -3.94 -9.13
CA GLY A 91 -20.73 -3.01 -8.89
C GLY A 91 -20.36 -1.74 -8.14
N HIS A 92 -19.07 -1.48 -7.88
CA HIS A 92 -18.65 -0.21 -7.27
C HIS A 92 -18.64 0.92 -8.30
N SER A 93 -19.29 2.05 -7.95
CA SER A 93 -19.36 3.22 -8.85
C SER A 93 -17.98 3.74 -9.24
N GLU A 94 -17.85 4.20 -10.48
CA GLU A 94 -16.63 4.85 -10.96
C GLU A 94 -16.26 6.11 -10.15
N ASP A 95 -17.25 6.77 -9.54
CA ASP A 95 -17.09 7.94 -8.69
C ASP A 95 -16.49 7.63 -7.30
N VAL A 96 -16.42 6.36 -6.91
CA VAL A 96 -15.75 5.97 -5.67
C VAL A 96 -14.25 6.20 -5.80
N CYS A 97 -13.62 6.67 -4.71
CA CYS A 97 -12.18 6.88 -4.65
C CYS A 97 -11.39 5.66 -5.17
N THR A 98 -10.41 5.92 -6.03
CA THR A 98 -9.58 4.88 -6.66
C THR A 98 -8.78 4.07 -5.65
N TYR A 99 -8.43 4.63 -4.49
CA TYR A 99 -7.79 3.88 -3.40
C TYR A 99 -8.69 2.77 -2.89
N VAL A 100 -9.98 3.08 -2.64
CA VAL A 100 -10.98 2.11 -2.17
C VAL A 100 -11.20 1.04 -3.23
N LYS A 101 -11.43 1.43 -4.49
CA LYS A 101 -11.62 0.48 -5.59
C LYS A 101 -10.38 -0.41 -5.83
N SER A 102 -9.18 0.16 -5.72
CA SER A 102 -7.94 -0.61 -5.82
C SER A 102 -7.79 -1.63 -4.70
N ASP A 103 -8.19 -1.28 -3.47
CA ASP A 103 -8.12 -2.19 -2.33
C ASP A 103 -9.14 -3.34 -2.47
N ILE A 104 -10.40 -3.01 -2.82
CA ILE A 104 -11.46 -4.00 -3.08
C ILE A 104 -11.05 -4.96 -4.21
N GLY A 105 -10.53 -4.44 -5.32
CA GLY A 105 -10.06 -5.27 -6.42
C GLY A 105 -8.86 -6.14 -6.05
N MET A 106 -7.95 -5.64 -5.20
CA MET A 106 -6.83 -6.42 -4.68
C MET A 106 -7.33 -7.55 -3.77
N MET A 107 -8.29 -7.28 -2.89
CA MET A 107 -8.94 -8.28 -2.04
C MET A 107 -9.62 -9.37 -2.88
N ALA A 108 -10.34 -9.00 -3.94
CA ALA A 108 -10.98 -9.93 -4.87
C ALA A 108 -9.97 -10.84 -5.60
N ARG A 109 -8.69 -10.41 -5.72
CA ARG A 109 -7.59 -11.18 -6.30
C ARG A 109 -6.71 -11.90 -5.28
N GLY A 110 -7.25 -12.21 -4.09
CA GLY A 110 -6.53 -12.94 -3.05
C GLY A 110 -5.70 -12.07 -2.11
N ASN A 111 -5.95 -10.76 -2.11
CA ASN A 111 -5.36 -9.78 -1.21
C ASN A 111 -3.81 -9.75 -1.26
N ILE A 112 -3.26 -9.79 -2.47
CA ILE A 112 -1.81 -9.73 -2.71
C ILE A 112 -1.34 -8.28 -2.73
N GLY A 113 -0.55 -7.90 -1.73
CA GLY A 113 -0.03 -6.56 -1.58
C GLY A 113 0.97 -6.14 -2.66
N PRO A 114 1.35 -4.86 -2.71
CA PRO A 114 2.25 -4.31 -3.73
C PRO A 114 3.68 -4.90 -3.69
N HIS A 115 4.06 -5.56 -2.59
CA HIS A 115 5.32 -6.29 -2.44
C HIS A 115 5.22 -7.76 -2.91
N GLY A 116 4.08 -8.18 -3.42
CA GLY A 116 3.87 -9.51 -4.01
C GLY A 116 3.58 -10.63 -3.01
N LYS A 117 3.36 -10.32 -1.73
CA LYS A 117 2.91 -11.30 -0.73
C LYS A 117 1.50 -10.96 -0.24
N LYS A 118 0.78 -11.96 0.25
CA LYS A 118 -0.57 -11.78 0.82
C LYS A 118 -0.50 -10.83 2.03
N LEU A 119 -1.41 -9.86 2.06
CA LEU A 119 -1.61 -8.99 3.22
C LEU A 119 -2.48 -9.70 4.28
N PRO A 120 -2.25 -9.46 5.57
CA PRO A 120 -3.10 -10.00 6.63
C PRO A 120 -4.49 -9.35 6.59
N ASP A 121 -5.51 -10.10 6.98
CA ASP A 121 -6.83 -9.53 7.24
C ASP A 121 -6.76 -8.64 8.49
N PRO A 122 -7.46 -7.50 8.52
CA PRO A 122 -7.44 -6.62 9.68
C PRO A 122 -8.21 -7.20 10.86
N ASP A 123 -7.67 -7.05 12.07
CA ASP A 123 -8.37 -7.34 13.32
C ASP A 123 -9.19 -6.13 13.80
N VAL A 124 -8.76 -4.92 13.47
CA VAL A 124 -9.43 -3.66 13.81
C VAL A 124 -9.42 -2.72 12.62
N LEU A 125 -10.54 -2.03 12.39
CA LEU A 125 -10.62 -0.91 11.44
C LEU A 125 -10.66 0.39 12.23
N LEU A 126 -9.73 1.31 11.92
CA LEU A 126 -9.70 2.65 12.50
C LEU A 126 -10.00 3.67 11.42
N LEU A 127 -11.23 4.19 11.44
CA LEU A 127 -11.76 5.11 10.45
C LEU A 127 -11.87 6.51 11.05
N SER A 128 -10.96 7.39 10.66
CA SER A 128 -11.02 8.83 10.94
C SER A 128 -11.64 9.57 9.75
N TYR A 129 -12.60 10.45 10.03
CA TYR A 129 -13.21 11.36 9.08
C TYR A 129 -12.59 12.75 9.19
#